data_AF-A0A932J9Y0-F1
#
_entry.id   AF-A0A932J9Y0-F1
#
_cell.length_a   1.000
_cell.length_b   1.000
_cell.length_c   1.000
_cell.angle_alpha   90.00
_cell.angle_beta   90.00
_cell.angle_gamma   90.00
#
_symmetry.space_group_name_H-M   'P 1'
#
loop_
_entity.id
_entity.type
_entity.pdbx_description
1 polymer ?
#
loop_
_entity_poly.entity_id
_entity_poly.type
_entity_poly.pdbx_seq_one_letter_code
_entity_poly.pdbx_strand_id
1 'polypeptide(L)' 'MGVILMSESPLFSRMYDFLLWLLPEANKFPRAYRFTLAERVQRQALDLQETLILAGLRRGTGRSRRLEEANK' A
#
# COMPACT_ATOMS: atom_id res chain seq x y z
N MET A 1 -22.09 -7.46 -19.62
CA MET A 1 -21.21 -6.69 -18.73
C MET A 1 -20.74 -7.58 -17.57
N GLY A 2 -19.72 -8.39 -17.80
CA GLY A 2 -19.02 -9.09 -16.71
C GLY A 2 -17.69 -8.39 -16.54
N VAL A 3 -17.54 -7.63 -15.46
CA VAL A 3 -16.29 -6.94 -15.14
C VAL A 3 -15.23 -8.02 -15.00
N ILE A 4 -14.18 -7.91 -15.80
CA ILE A 4 -12.99 -8.74 -15.73
C ILE A 4 -12.47 -8.60 -14.30
N LEU A 5 -12.70 -9.62 -13.49
CA LEU A 5 -11.91 -9.89 -12.29
C LEU A 5 -10.49 -10.13 -12.81
N MET A 6 -9.77 -9.02 -13.05
CA MET A 6 -8.34 -9.00 -12.87
C MET A 6 -8.15 -9.73 -11.56
N SER A 7 -7.42 -10.84 -11.59
CA SER A 7 -6.84 -11.43 -10.40
C SER A 7 -5.82 -10.43 -9.86
N GLU A 8 -6.29 -9.26 -9.45
CA GLU A 8 -5.55 -8.32 -8.65
C GLU A 8 -5.16 -9.12 -7.42
N SER A 9 -3.85 -9.17 -7.17
CA SER A 9 -3.34 -9.77 -5.95
C SER A 9 -4.23 -9.30 -4.79
N PRO A 10 -4.80 -10.20 -3.96
CA PRO A 10 -5.68 -9.79 -2.86
C PRO A 10 -5.03 -8.76 -1.96
N LEU A 11 -3.69 -8.66 -2.01
CA LEU A 11 -2.89 -7.61 -1.41
C LEU A 11 -3.38 -6.18 -1.71
N PHE A 12 -3.79 -5.85 -2.94
CA PHE A 12 -4.24 -4.48 -3.26
C PHE A 12 -5.57 -4.14 -2.59
N SER A 13 -6.55 -5.06 -2.69
CA SER A 13 -7.84 -4.92 -1.99
C SER A 13 -7.65 -4.87 -0.47
N ARG A 14 -6.81 -5.73 0.10
CA ARG A 14 -6.51 -5.73 1.54
C ARG A 14 -5.84 -4.45 2.00
N MET A 15 -4.93 -3.88 1.20
CA MET A 15 -4.30 -2.60 1.50
C MET A 15 -5.28 -1.44 1.44
N TYR A 16 -6.21 -1.46 0.48
CA TYR A 16 -7.28 -0.48 0.43
C TYR A 16 -8.17 -0.57 1.67
N ASP A 17 -8.65 -1.78 2.02
CA ASP A 17 -9.48 -1.99 3.21
C ASP A 17 -8.75 -1.57 4.49
N PHE A 18 -7.44 -1.84 4.58
CA PHE A 18 -6.60 -1.42 5.69
C PHE A 18 -6.54 0.11 5.81
N LEU A 19 -6.34 0.84 4.71
CA LEU A 19 -6.30 2.29 4.74
C LEU A 19 -7.66 2.90 5.08
N LEU A 20 -8.75 2.32 4.57
CA LEU A 20 -10.11 2.74 4.87
C LEU A 20 -10.38 2.68 6.39
N TRP A 21 -9.83 1.67 7.07
CA TRP A 21 -9.90 1.55 8.52
C TRP A 21 -8.89 2.44 9.25
N LEU A 22 -7.63 2.47 8.79
CA LEU A 22 -6.53 3.13 9.50
C LEU A 22 -6.68 4.65 9.57
N LEU A 23 -7.07 5.30 8.46
CA LEU A 23 -7.10 6.76 8.39
C LEU A 23 -8.09 7.38 9.40
N PRO A 24 -9.33 6.87 9.54
CA PRO A 24 -10.24 7.30 10.59
C PRO A 24 -9.73 7.00 12.01
N GLU A 25 -9.11 5.83 12.24
CA GLU A 25 -8.60 5.48 13.56
C GLU A 25 -7.43 6.37 13.99
N ALA A 26 -6.54 6.72 13.07
CA ALA A 26 -5.45 7.66 13.33
C ALA A 26 -5.95 9.06 13.76
N ASN A 27 -7.14 9.49 13.32
CA ASN A 27 -7.73 10.76 13.76
C ASN A 27 -8.18 10.76 15.23
N LYS A 28 -8.41 9.58 15.81
CA LYS A 28 -8.81 9.40 17.22
C LYS A 28 -7.64 9.51 18.20
N PHE A 29 -6.40 9.62 17.70
CA PHE A 29 -5.24 9.79 18.54
C PHE A 29 -5.35 11.08 19.36
N PRO A 30 -4.87 11.09 20.62
CA PRO A 30 -4.82 12.32 21.42
C PRO A 30 -4.08 13.42 20.68
N ARG A 31 -4.48 14.68 20.88
CA ARG A 31 -3.91 15.84 20.15
C ARG A 31 -2.38 15.88 20.20
N ALA A 32 -1.78 15.50 21.33
CA ALA A 32 -0.33 15.44 21.52
C ALA A 32 0.38 14.47 20.56
N TYR A 33 -0.33 13.46 20.04
CA TYR A 33 0.23 12.42 19.18
C TYR A 33 -0.20 12.53 17.71
N ARG A 34 -0.99 13.55 17.34
CA ARG A 34 -1.48 13.72 15.95
C ARG A 34 -0.34 13.97 14.97
N PHE A 35 0.52 14.94 15.26
CA PHE A 35 1.66 15.33 14.42
C PHE A 35 2.93 14.52 14.68
N THR A 36 2.81 13.41 15.42
CA THR A 36 3.95 12.51 15.68
C THR A 36 3.57 11.11 15.25
N LEU A 37 2.80 10.42 16.07
CA LEU A 37 2.49 9.01 15.85
C LEU A 37 1.44 8.81 14.75
N ALA A 38 0.34 9.57 14.78
CA ALA A 38 -0.72 9.42 13.77
C ALA A 38 -0.22 9.77 12.37
N GLU A 39 0.44 10.93 12.21
CA GLU A 39 1.03 11.34 10.93
C GLU A 39 2.05 10.30 10.41
N ARG A 40 2.96 9.82 11.27
CA ARG A 40 3.97 8.83 10.87
C ARG A 40 3.33 7.53 10.39
N VAL A 41 2.32 7.03 11.09
CA VAL A 41 1.64 5.79 10.74
C VAL A 41 0.86 5.95 9.43
N GLN A 42 0.13 7.05 9.25
CA GLN A 42 -0.60 7.33 8.02
C GLN A 42 0.35 7.45 6.83
N ARG A 43 1.46 8.18 6.99
CA ARG A 43 2.49 8.35 5.96
C ARG A 43 3.07 7.01 5.53
N GLN A 44 3.53 6.19 6.47
CA GLN A 44 4.10 4.87 6.16
C GLN A 44 3.10 3.94 5.45
N ALA A 45 1.82 3.99 5.83
CA ALA A 45 0.79 3.18 5.17
C ALA A 45 0.54 3.62 3.72
N LEU A 46 0.55 4.92 3.46
CA LEU A 46 0.40 5.48 2.12
C LEU A 46 1.64 5.22 1.25
N ASP A 47 2.84 5.37 1.80
CA ASP A 47 4.11 5.06 1.12
C ASP A 47 4.17 3.57 0.71
N LEU A 48 3.66 2.68 1.57
CA LEU A 48 3.53 1.25 1.27
C LEU A 48 2.55 1.01 0.12
N GLN A 49 1.39 1.67 0.13
CA GLN A 49 0.41 1.56 -0.96
C GLN A 49 1.02 2.02 -2.29
N GLU A 50 1.72 3.15 -2.31
CA GLU A 50 2.43 3.64 -3.50
C GLU A 50 3.46 2.63 -3.99
N THR A 51 4.29 2.10 -3.08
CA THR A 51 5.29 1.07 -3.41
C THR A 51 4.64 -0.17 -4.03
N LEU A 52 3.50 -0.61 -3.50
CA LEU A 52 2.76 -1.75 -4.05
C LEU A 52 2.19 -1.45 -5.43
N ILE A 53 1.64 -0.25 -5.66
CA ILE A 53 1.14 0.18 -6.96
C ILE A 53 2.29 0.19 -7.98
N LEU A 54 3.43 0.79 -7.63
CA LEU A 54 4.62 0.80 -8.48
C LEU A 54 5.13 -0.62 -8.79
N ALA A 55 5.14 -1.51 -7.80
CA ALA A 55 5.49 -2.92 -8.01
C ALA A 55 4.47 -3.67 -8.88
N GLY A 56 3.18 -3.32 -8.76
CA GLY A 56 2.09 -3.84 -9.59
C GLY A 56 2.19 -3.40 -11.05
N LEU A 57 2.45 -2.12 -11.29
CA LEU A 57 2.64 -1.55 -12.63
C LEU A 57 3.87 -2.13 -13.34
N ARG A 58 4.92 -2.46 -12.59
CA ARG A 58 6.13 -3.15 -13.10
C ARG A 58 5.89 -4.61 -13.51
N ARG A 59 4.70 -5.17 -13.33
CA ARG A 59 4.32 -6.51 -13.87
C ARG A 59 4.02 -6.49 -15.38
N GLY A 60 4.02 -5.34 -16.04
CA GLY A 60 4.19 -5.25 -17.49
C GLY A 60 5.67 -5.27 -17.89
N THR A 61 6.08 -6.30 -18.64
CA THR A 61 7.32 -6.36 -19.47
C THR A 61 8.70 -6.13 -18.81
N GLY A 62 9.00 -6.75 -17.66
CA GLY A 62 10.38 -6.68 -17.13
C GLY A 62 10.74 -7.58 -15.95
N ARG A 63 10.04 -8.71 -15.77
CA ARG A 63 10.09 -9.51 -14.53
C ARG A 63 11.41 -10.26 -14.29
N SER A 64 12.24 -10.50 -15.30
CA SER A 64 13.32 -11.48 -15.14
C SER A 64 14.67 -10.94 -14.66
N ARG A 65 14.92 -9.62 -14.66
CA ARG A 65 16.28 -9.09 -14.41
C ARG A 65 16.53 -8.57 -12.99
N ARG A 66 15.49 -8.18 -12.25
CA ARG A 66 15.66 -7.49 -10.94
C ARG A 66 15.45 -8.37 -9.72
N LEU A 67 14.97 -9.60 -9.89
CA LEU A 67 14.93 -10.57 -8.78
C LEU A 67 16.35 -11.05 -8.39
N GLU A 68 17.35 -10.91 -9.27
CA GLU A 68 18.76 -11.19 -8.94
C GLU A 68 19.46 -10.04 -8.18
N GLU A 69 19.10 -8.78 -8.46
CA GLU A 69 19.73 -7.62 -7.80
C GLU A 69 19.28 -7.46 -6.34
N ALA A 70 18.08 -7.92 -5.99
CA ALA A 70 17.55 -7.85 -4.62
C ALA A 70 18.08 -8.94 -3.67
N ASN A 71 18.93 -9.85 -4.16
CA ASN A 71 19.53 -10.94 -3.37
C ASN A 71 21.01 -10.69 -3.02
N LYS A 72 21.44 -9.43 -3.01
CA LYS A 72 22.75 -8.98 -2.51
C LYS A 72 22.56 -7.84 -1.53
#